data_AF-R7SGC7-F1
#
_entry.id   AF-R7SGC7-F1
#
_cell.length_a   1.000
_cell.length_b   1.000
_cell.length_c   1.000
_cell.angle_alpha   90.00
_cell.angle_beta   90.00
_cell.angle_gamma   90.00
#
_symmetry.space_group_name_H-M   'P 1'
#
loop_
_entity.id
_entity.type
_entity.pdbx_description
1 polymer ?
#
loop_
_entity_poly.entity_id
_entity_poly.type
_entity_poly.pdbx_seq_one_letter_code
_entity_poly.pdbx_strand_id
1 'polypeptide(L)'
;MLLINSIYIRNGTEEFVETWLTDDENQKYLRTQARNRDTEQRDKKRRLSILEEHIHEYASSKQREEERAQKRVKRNERIDAVEIQMDRDEVMKMKATELKAQLDKLRRNDTQIPIESRMRTKAEKLRELLLALDRLNTVQ
;
A
#
# COMPACT_ATOMS: atom_id res chain seq x y z
N MET A 1 23.23 11.33 45.54
CA MET A 1 22.45 12.01 44.50
C MET A 1 22.63 11.22 43.21
N LEU A 2 21.67 10.33 42.89
CA LEU A 2 21.68 9.58 41.64
C LEU A 2 20.75 10.31 40.66
N LEU A 3 21.33 10.84 39.59
CA LEU A 3 20.63 11.46 38.46
C LEU A 3 19.78 10.40 37.75
N ILE A 4 18.48 10.38 38.04
CA ILE A 4 17.51 9.65 37.23
C ILE A 4 17.32 10.47 35.94
N ASN A 5 17.87 9.94 34.85
CA ASN A 5 17.80 10.55 33.52
C ASN A 5 16.33 10.78 33.09
N SER A 6 16.06 12.00 32.65
CA SER A 6 14.75 12.57 32.37
C SER A 6 14.10 12.00 31.09
N ILE A 7 13.45 10.84 31.18
CA ILE A 7 12.70 10.24 30.06
C ILE A 7 11.24 10.76 30.00
N TYR A 8 10.79 11.57 30.98
CA TYR A 8 9.36 11.82 31.24
C TYR A 8 8.88 13.28 31.15
N ILE A 9 9.72 14.21 30.66
CA ILE A 9 9.44 15.66 30.69
C ILE A 9 8.19 16.05 29.85
N ARG A 10 7.86 15.29 28.81
CA ARG A 10 6.92 15.76 27.76
C ARG A 10 5.43 15.54 28.03
N ASN A 11 5.07 14.77 29.06
CA ASN A 11 3.70 14.30 29.28
C ASN A 11 3.21 14.45 30.73
N GLY A 12 3.86 15.27 31.57
CA GLY A 12 3.44 15.51 32.96
C GLY A 12 3.56 14.29 33.88
N THR A 13 4.13 13.19 33.38
CA THR A 13 4.31 11.94 34.11
C THR A 13 5.26 12.12 35.29
N GLU A 14 6.25 13.00 35.15
CA GLU A 14 7.25 13.31 36.19
C GLU A 14 6.58 13.97 37.40
N GLU A 15 5.81 15.04 37.19
CA GLU A 15 5.06 15.74 38.25
C GLU A 15 4.05 14.81 38.94
N PHE A 16 3.36 13.95 38.18
CA PHE A 16 2.45 12.96 38.73
C PHE A 16 3.16 11.93 39.63
N VAL A 17 4.31 11.40 39.19
CA VAL A 17 5.11 10.43 39.96
C VAL A 17 5.66 11.07 41.22
N GLU A 18 6.18 12.29 41.14
CA GLU A 18 6.72 13.01 42.30
C GLU A 18 5.63 13.35 43.32
N THR A 19 4.44 13.73 42.86
CA THR A 19 3.33 14.15 43.73
C THR A 19 2.62 12.97 44.40
N TRP A 20 2.44 11.85 43.71
CA TRP A 20 1.56 10.77 44.17
C TRP A 20 2.25 9.43 44.44
N LEU A 21 3.46 9.21 43.92
CA LEU A 21 4.15 7.91 43.94
C LEU A 21 5.50 7.93 44.67
N THR A 22 5.80 8.99 45.41
CA THR A 22 6.99 9.11 46.27
C THR A 22 6.82 8.42 47.62
N ASP A 23 5.57 8.22 48.06
CA ASP A 23 5.28 7.53 49.33
C ASP A 23 5.56 6.02 49.26
N ASP A 24 6.13 5.48 50.33
CA ASP A 24 6.64 4.10 50.37
C ASP A 24 5.49 3.07 50.35
N GLU A 25 4.30 3.44 50.86
CA GLU A 25 3.11 2.60 50.82
C GLU A 25 2.57 2.45 49.39
N ASN A 26 2.51 3.56 48.64
CA ASN A 26 2.14 3.55 47.22
C ASN A 26 3.16 2.78 46.37
N GLN A 27 4.46 2.95 46.63
CA GLN A 27 5.49 2.17 45.94
C GLN A 27 5.43 0.68 46.28
N LYS A 28 5.11 0.32 47.53
CA LYS A 28 4.92 -1.08 47.94
C LYS A 28 3.69 -1.69 47.27
N TYR A 29 2.58 -0.94 47.19
CA TYR A 29 1.38 -1.38 46.47
C TYR A 29 1.67 -1.64 44.99
N LEU A 30 2.33 -0.70 44.30
CA LEU A 30 2.71 -0.86 42.89
C LEU A 30 3.62 -2.08 42.68
N ARG A 31 4.63 -2.29 43.54
CA ARG A 31 5.51 -3.46 43.48
C ARG A 31 4.75 -4.77 43.68
N THR A 32 3.78 -4.81 44.60
CA THR A 32 2.93 -5.99 44.82
C THR A 32 2.02 -6.24 43.62
N GLN A 33 1.39 -5.22 43.06
CA GLN A 33 0.54 -5.36 41.87
C GLN A 33 1.33 -5.81 40.64
N ALA A 34 2.54 -5.28 40.45
CA ALA A 34 3.45 -5.71 39.38
C ALA A 34 3.82 -7.19 39.53
N ARG A 35 4.21 -7.62 40.74
CA ARG A 35 4.50 -9.04 41.03
C ARG A 35 3.29 -9.94 40.82
N ASN A 36 2.10 -9.52 41.22
CA ASN A 36 0.87 -10.26 40.99
C ASN A 36 0.59 -10.42 39.49
N ARG A 37 0.76 -9.35 38.70
CA ARG A 37 0.63 -9.41 37.22
C ARG A 37 1.64 -10.35 36.57
N ASP A 38 2.89 -10.35 37.04
CA ASP A 38 3.93 -11.26 36.57
C ASP A 38 3.61 -12.71 36.93
N THR A 39 3.15 -12.96 38.15
CA THR A 39 2.77 -14.29 38.66
C THR A 39 1.58 -14.86 37.88
N GLU A 40 0.62 -14.01 37.53
CA GLU A 40 -0.54 -14.37 36.70
C GLU A 40 -0.20 -14.54 35.21
N GLN A 41 1.04 -14.25 34.80
CA GLN A 41 1.53 -14.27 33.41
C GLN A 41 0.65 -13.47 32.44
N ARG A 42 -0.14 -12.50 32.94
CA ARG A 42 -1.12 -11.75 32.12
C ARG A 42 -0.44 -10.99 30.99
N ASP A 43 0.70 -10.37 31.29
CA ASP A 43 1.46 -9.62 30.31
C ASP A 43 2.12 -10.52 29.27
N LYS A 44 2.55 -11.72 29.67
CA LYS A 44 3.07 -12.73 28.73
C LYS A 44 1.97 -13.23 27.78
N LYS A 45 0.78 -13.56 28.30
CA LYS A 45 -0.38 -13.97 27.49
C LYS A 45 -0.82 -12.86 26.53
N ARG A 46 -0.86 -11.61 27.00
CA ARG A 46 -1.18 -10.45 26.16
C ARG A 46 -0.15 -10.23 25.05
N ARG A 47 1.15 -10.37 25.35
CA ARG A 47 2.19 -10.27 24.32
C ARG A 47 2.05 -11.35 23.25
N LEU A 48 1.72 -12.58 23.66
CA LEU A 48 1.47 -13.68 22.73
C LEU A 48 0.24 -13.43 21.86
N SER A 49 -0.87 -12.96 22.43
CA SER A 49 -2.08 -12.66 21.63
C SER A 49 -1.85 -11.54 20.62
N ILE A 50 -1.17 -10.47 21.03
CA ILE A 50 -0.79 -9.36 20.12
C ILE A 50 0.13 -9.88 19.00
N LEU A 51 1.09 -10.75 19.33
CA LEU A 51 1.97 -11.34 18.34
C LEU A 51 1.21 -12.23 17.35
N GLU A 52 0.28 -13.06 17.81
CA GLU A 52 -0.56 -13.92 16.98
C GLU A 52 -1.44 -13.10 16.03
N GLU A 53 -2.07 -12.03 16.53
CA GLU A 53 -2.83 -11.08 15.72
C GLU A 53 -1.95 -10.45 14.62
N HIS A 54 -0.76 -9.96 14.98
CA HIS A 54 0.17 -9.38 13.99
C HIS A 54 0.66 -10.40 12.96
N ILE A 55 0.90 -11.66 13.36
CA ILE A 55 1.28 -12.73 12.43
C ILE A 55 0.15 -12.96 11.42
N HIS A 56 -1.11 -13.02 11.90
CA HIS A 56 -2.27 -13.22 11.04
C HIS A 56 -2.49 -12.03 10.08
N GLU A 57 -2.38 -10.80 10.58
CA GLU A 57 -2.46 -9.58 9.77
C GLU A 57 -1.36 -9.54 8.70
N TYR A 58 -0.13 -9.86 9.07
CA TYR A 58 1.00 -9.90 8.15
C TYR A 58 0.79 -10.95 7.07
N ALA A 59 0.36 -12.17 7.43
CA ALA A 59 0.06 -13.23 6.48
C ALA A 59 -1.04 -12.82 5.49
N SER A 60 -2.12 -12.20 5.99
CA SER A 60 -3.21 -11.70 5.15
C SER A 60 -2.76 -10.57 4.22
N SER A 61 -1.95 -9.63 4.73
CA SER A 61 -1.39 -8.54 3.93
C SER A 61 -0.48 -9.06 2.83
N LYS A 62 0.42 -10.00 3.18
CA LYS A 62 1.35 -10.62 2.24
C LYS A 62 0.61 -11.37 1.13
N GLN A 63 -0.41 -12.16 1.47
CA GLN A 63 -1.24 -12.83 0.46
C GLN A 63 -1.91 -11.83 -0.49
N ARG A 64 -2.49 -10.74 0.04
CA ARG A 64 -3.10 -9.69 -0.80
C ARG A 64 -2.08 -9.00 -1.70
N GLU A 65 -0.87 -8.79 -1.22
CA GLU A 65 0.22 -8.22 -2.01
C GLU A 65 0.66 -9.15 -3.13
N GLU A 66 0.86 -10.44 -2.84
CA GLU A 66 1.18 -11.48 -3.83
C GLU A 66 0.09 -11.59 -4.90
N GLU A 67 -1.20 -11.61 -4.52
CA GLU A 67 -2.31 -11.62 -5.48
C GLU A 67 -2.32 -10.37 -6.37
N ARG A 68 -2.02 -9.20 -5.81
CA ARG A 68 -1.93 -7.95 -6.58
C ARG A 68 -0.72 -7.98 -7.53
N ALA A 69 0.41 -8.50 -7.09
CA ALA A 69 1.60 -8.67 -7.91
C ALA A 69 1.32 -9.63 -9.08
N GLN A 70 0.72 -10.79 -8.81
CA GLN A 70 0.34 -11.75 -9.86
C GLN A 70 -0.65 -11.14 -10.87
N LYS A 71 -1.64 -10.38 -10.41
CA LYS A 71 -2.58 -9.67 -11.31
C LYS A 71 -1.87 -8.63 -12.17
N ARG A 72 -0.88 -7.92 -11.62
CA ARG A 72 -0.04 -6.97 -12.38
C ARG A 72 0.80 -7.67 -13.44
N VAL A 73 1.45 -8.78 -13.08
CA VAL A 73 2.24 -9.60 -14.01
C VAL A 73 1.36 -10.09 -15.16
N LYS A 74 0.23 -10.73 -14.87
CA LYS A 74 -0.72 -11.20 -15.90
C LYS A 74 -1.25 -10.07 -16.78
N ARG A 75 -1.50 -8.88 -16.21
CA ARG A 75 -1.90 -7.70 -16.98
C ARG A 75 -0.78 -7.25 -17.91
N ASN A 76 0.46 -7.22 -17.43
CA ASN A 76 1.60 -6.81 -18.22
C ASN A 76 1.85 -7.79 -19.36
N GLU A 77 1.86 -9.10 -19.10
CA GLU A 77 1.97 -10.15 -20.11
C GLU A 77 0.92 -9.99 -21.23
N ARG A 78 -0.34 -9.73 -20.84
CA ARG A 78 -1.42 -9.47 -21.80
C ARG A 78 -1.16 -8.23 -22.66
N ILE A 79 -0.63 -7.16 -22.07
CA ILE A 79 -0.29 -5.93 -22.80
C ILE A 79 0.90 -6.18 -23.72
N ASP A 80 1.90 -6.94 -23.29
CA ASP A 80 3.10 -7.23 -24.08
C ASP A 80 2.77 -8.06 -25.33
N ALA A 81 1.86 -9.02 -25.18
CA ALA A 81 1.36 -9.86 -26.27
C ALA A 81 0.51 -9.11 -27.32
N VAL A 82 0.09 -7.87 -27.08
CA VAL A 82 -0.71 -7.11 -28.06
C VAL A 82 0.16 -6.67 -29.22
N GLU A 83 -0.14 -7.09 -30.44
CA GLU A 83 0.49 -6.51 -31.63
C GLU A 83 -0.14 -5.15 -31.96
N ILE A 84 0.71 -4.14 -32.20
CA ILE A 84 0.23 -2.80 -32.56
C ILE A 84 -0.17 -2.83 -34.03
N GLN A 85 -1.45 -2.57 -34.31
CA GLN A 85 -1.91 -2.41 -35.67
C GLN A 85 -1.60 -0.98 -36.14
N MET A 86 -0.84 -0.86 -37.22
CA MET A 86 -0.47 0.45 -37.79
C MET A 86 -1.43 0.89 -38.91
N ASP A 87 -2.16 -0.05 -39.49
CA ASP A 87 -3.15 0.24 -40.53
C ASP A 87 -4.39 0.95 -39.94
N ARG A 88 -4.64 2.17 -40.41
CA ARG A 88 -5.75 3.01 -39.97
C ARG A 88 -7.11 2.40 -40.29
N ASP A 89 -7.25 1.73 -41.43
CA ASP A 89 -8.53 1.16 -41.86
C ASP A 89 -8.92 -0.03 -41.00
N GLU A 90 -7.93 -0.82 -40.59
CA GLU A 90 -8.12 -1.92 -39.66
C GLU A 90 -8.39 -1.42 -38.23
N VAL A 91 -7.67 -0.39 -37.77
CA VAL A 91 -7.91 0.26 -36.48
C VAL A 91 -9.35 0.79 -36.36
N MET A 92 -9.91 1.35 -37.43
CA MET A 92 -11.29 1.85 -37.43
C MET A 92 -12.34 0.75 -37.20
N LYS A 93 -12.07 -0.48 -37.66
CA LYS A 93 -12.98 -1.63 -37.53
C LYS A 93 -12.89 -2.30 -36.16
N MET A 94 -11.82 -2.05 -35.39
CA MET A 94 -11.58 -2.70 -34.10
C MET A 94 -12.66 -2.39 -33.05
N LYS A 95 -12.79 -3.30 -32.08
CA LYS A 95 -13.66 -3.13 -30.91
C LYS A 95 -13.00 -2.20 -29.88
N ALA A 96 -13.83 -1.60 -29.02
CA ALA A 96 -13.33 -0.70 -27.95
C ALA A 96 -12.34 -1.38 -26.97
N THR A 97 -12.44 -2.70 -26.81
CA THR A 97 -11.52 -3.52 -26.01
C THR A 97 -10.15 -3.69 -26.66
N GLU A 98 -10.12 -3.86 -27.98
CA GLU A 98 -8.90 -4.01 -28.77
C GLU A 98 -8.17 -2.67 -28.87
N LEU A 99 -8.90 -1.57 -29.15
CA LEU A 99 -8.38 -0.20 -29.12
C LEU A 99 -7.74 0.13 -27.76
N LYS A 100 -8.39 -0.28 -26.67
CA LYS A 100 -7.84 -0.12 -25.32
C LYS A 100 -6.53 -0.89 -25.14
N ALA A 101 -6.45 -2.12 -25.63
CA ALA A 101 -5.26 -2.96 -25.48
C ALA A 101 -4.05 -2.34 -26.21
N GLN A 102 -4.26 -1.80 -27.42
CA GLN A 102 -3.22 -1.10 -28.17
C GLN A 102 -2.80 0.20 -27.48
N LEU A 103 -3.75 1.02 -27.00
CA LEU A 103 -3.45 2.23 -26.23
C LEU A 103 -2.66 1.92 -24.95
N ASP A 104 -3.01 0.86 -24.23
CA ASP A 104 -2.29 0.45 -23.01
C ASP A 104 -0.85 0.02 -23.32
N LYS A 105 -0.60 -0.60 -24.48
CA LYS A 105 0.76 -0.92 -24.95
C LYS A 105 1.53 0.34 -25.37
N LEU A 106 0.92 1.20 -26.19
CA LEU A 106 1.55 2.44 -26.64
C LEU A 106 1.86 3.39 -25.48
N ARG A 107 1.02 3.44 -24.43
CA ARG A 107 1.24 4.29 -23.26
C ARG A 107 2.52 3.94 -22.48
N ARG A 108 3.11 2.76 -22.69
CA ARG A 108 4.43 2.43 -22.12
C ARG A 108 5.56 3.27 -22.71
N ASN A 109 5.41 3.71 -23.96
CA ASN A 109 6.41 4.46 -24.71
C ASN A 109 5.99 5.92 -24.96
N ASP A 110 4.68 6.18 -25.11
CA ASP A 110 4.11 7.51 -25.33
C ASP A 110 3.39 8.01 -24.07
N THR A 111 4.00 9.00 -23.40
CA THR A 111 3.44 9.64 -22.20
C THR A 111 2.32 10.64 -22.50
N GLN A 112 2.11 11.01 -23.78
CA GLN A 112 1.04 11.91 -24.19
C GLN A 112 -0.32 11.23 -24.24
N ILE A 113 -0.37 9.90 -24.24
CA ILE A 113 -1.63 9.14 -24.28
C ILE A 113 -2.37 9.29 -22.94
N PRO A 114 -3.59 9.88 -22.93
CA PRO A 114 -4.36 10.05 -21.71
C PRO A 114 -4.63 8.72 -20.99
N ILE A 115 -4.82 8.76 -19.68
CA ILE A 115 -5.21 7.60 -18.87
C ILE A 115 -6.62 7.14 -19.28
N GLU A 116 -6.90 5.83 -19.23
CA GLU A 116 -8.18 5.25 -19.62
C GLU A 116 -9.41 5.95 -19.02
N SER A 117 -9.34 6.42 -17.76
CA SER A 117 -10.45 7.11 -17.10
C SER A 117 -10.91 8.39 -17.81
N ARG A 118 -10.05 8.98 -18.66
CA ARG A 118 -10.32 10.17 -19.47
C ARG A 118 -10.92 9.82 -20.85
N MET A 119 -10.97 8.54 -21.23
CA MET A 119 -11.49 8.06 -22.51
C MET A 119 -12.60 7.02 -22.27
N ARG A 120 -13.84 7.49 -22.16
CA ARG A 120 -15.01 6.66 -21.84
C ARG A 120 -15.59 6.01 -23.10
N THR A 121 -15.54 6.71 -24.23
CA THR A 121 -16.19 6.25 -25.46
C THR A 121 -15.23 5.55 -26.43
N LYS A 122 -15.77 4.74 -27.35
CA LYS A 122 -14.98 4.14 -28.44
C LYS A 122 -14.34 5.22 -29.32
N ALA A 123 -15.10 6.28 -29.63
CA ALA A 123 -14.66 7.37 -30.49
C ALA A 123 -13.45 8.12 -29.90
N GLU A 124 -13.47 8.40 -28.60
CA GLU A 124 -12.32 9.00 -27.90
C GLU A 124 -11.09 8.11 -27.99
N LYS A 125 -11.24 6.80 -27.72
CA LYS A 125 -10.13 5.83 -27.81
C LYS A 125 -9.55 5.75 -29.22
N LEU A 126 -10.41 5.75 -30.24
CA LEU A 126 -10.00 5.70 -31.63
C LEU A 126 -9.23 6.97 -32.01
N ARG A 127 -9.73 8.15 -31.63
CA ARG A 127 -9.05 9.43 -31.88
C ARG A 127 -7.67 9.48 -31.25
N GLU A 128 -7.55 9.11 -29.98
CA GLU A 128 -6.27 9.13 -29.28
C GLU A 128 -5.29 8.09 -29.85
N LEU A 129 -5.80 6.93 -30.31
CA LEU A 129 -4.96 5.92 -30.95
C LEU A 129 -4.42 6.40 -32.29
N LEU A 130 -5.25 7.05 -33.12
CA LEU A 130 -4.80 7.64 -34.38
C LEU A 130 -3.75 8.74 -34.15
N LEU A 131 -3.97 9.62 -33.16
CA LEU A 131 -2.98 10.64 -32.79
C LEU A 131 -1.66 10.02 -32.31
N ALA A 132 -1.72 8.93 -31.53
CA ALA A 132 -0.55 8.21 -31.08
C ALA A 132 0.21 7.55 -32.25
N LEU A 133 -0.50 6.94 -33.20
CA LEU A 133 0.10 6.38 -34.42
C LEU A 133 0.76 7.45 -35.29
N ASP A 134 0.15 8.63 -35.40
CA ASP A 134 0.72 9.76 -36.14
C ASP A 134 2.02 10.25 -35.50
N ARG A 135 2.05 10.39 -34.18
CA ARG A 135 3.27 10.72 -33.44
C ARG A 135 4.35 9.67 -33.65
N LEU A 136 4.00 8.39 -33.64
CA LEU A 136 4.94 7.29 -33.85
C LEU A 136 5.55 7.33 -35.26
N ASN A 137 4.73 7.61 -36.28
CA ASN A 137 5.19 7.73 -37.67
C ASN A 137 6.01 8.99 -37.95
N THR A 138 5.86 10.05 -37.15
CA THR A 138 6.61 11.31 -37.33
C THR A 138 7.99 11.29 -36.65
N VAL A 139 8.22 10.35 -35.74
CA VAL A 139 9.46 10.20 -34.96
C VAL A 139 10.42 9.16 -35.57
N GLN A 140 9.99 8.43 -36.60
CA GLN A 140 10.86 7.61 -37.47
C GLN A 140 11.51 8.45 -38.57
#